data_AF-A0A9X9M242-F1
#
_entry.id   AF-A0A9X9M242-F1
#
_cell.length_a   1.000
_cell.length_b   1.000
_cell.length_c   1.000
_cell.angle_alpha   90.00
_cell.angle_beta   90.00
_cell.angle_gamma   90.00
#
_symmetry.space_group_name_H-M   'P 1'
#
loop_
_entity.id
_entity.type
_entity.pdbx_description
1 polymer ?
#
loop_
_entity_poly.entity_id
_entity_poly.type
_entity_poly.pdbx_seq_one_letter_code
_entity_poly.pdbx_strand_id
1 'polypeptide(L)'
;QIRDLLSRTKKPGGLKVREDQQLGFYVDGLKSVPCENYAQIERLMEQGTKVRTTASTNMNASSSRSHMVITIQFKQVFLDRHLTKQSSINLVDLAGSERQKSSGSEGDRLREGSRVNLSLTNLGNVIR
;
A
#
# COMPACT_ATOMS: atom_id res chain seq x y z
N GLN A 1 5.97 -3.66 7.79
CA GLN A 1 6.43 -2.25 7.77
C GLN A 1 5.69 -1.54 6.66
N ILE A 2 5.22 -0.31 6.87
CA ILE A 2 4.59 0.51 5.82
C ILE A 2 5.63 1.45 5.22
N ARG A 3 5.65 1.58 3.89
CA ARG A 3 6.55 2.45 3.14
C ARG A 3 5.74 3.32 2.19
N ASP A 4 6.11 4.59 2.10
CA ASP A 4 5.55 5.51 1.12
C ASP A 4 6.33 5.38 -0.21
N LEU A 5 5.62 5.04 -1.29
CA LEU A 5 6.20 4.86 -2.62
C LEU A 5 6.23 6.16 -3.45
N LEU A 6 5.59 7.23 -2.95
CA LEU A 6 5.58 8.57 -3.55
C LEU A 6 6.58 9.53 -2.87
N SER A 7 7.14 9.14 -1.73
CA SER A 7 8.20 9.88 -1.04
C SER A 7 9.58 9.55 -1.60
N ARG A 8 10.42 10.58 -1.77
CA ARG A 8 11.85 10.41 -2.08
C ARG A 8 12.67 10.01 -0.84
N THR A 9 12.17 10.32 0.36
CA THR A 9 12.84 10.05 1.63
C THR A 9 12.26 8.80 2.27
N LYS A 10 13.14 7.86 2.63
CA LYS A 10 12.77 6.65 3.36
C LYS A 10 12.85 6.93 4.86
N LYS A 11 11.72 6.80 5.57
CA LYS A 11 11.71 6.88 7.04
C LYS A 11 12.23 5.55 7.63
N PRO A 12 13.32 5.55 8.41
CA PRO A 12 13.76 4.36 9.13
C PRO A 12 12.63 3.81 10.00
N GLY A 13 12.40 2.49 10.00
CA GLY A 13 11.29 1.87 10.73
C GLY A 13 9.91 1.99 10.07
N GLY A 14 9.76 2.82 9.03
CA GLY A 14 8.54 2.94 8.22
C GLY A 14 7.49 3.89 8.81
N LEU A 15 6.36 4.00 8.10
CA LEU A 15 5.22 4.77 8.56
C LEU A 15 4.37 3.98 9.57
N LYS A 16 3.66 4.70 10.44
CA LYS A 16 2.83 4.12 11.50
C LYS A 16 1.34 4.31 11.14
N VAL A 17 0.53 3.28 11.41
CA VAL A 17 -0.92 3.42 11.40
C VAL A 17 -1.34 4.09 12.71
N ARG A 18 -2.26 5.04 12.63
CA ARG A 18 -2.89 5.72 13.76
C ARG A 18 -4.40 5.70 13.56
N GLU A 19 -5.12 6.02 14.63
CA GLU A 19 -6.57 6.13 14.63
C GLU A 19 -6.95 7.55 15.02
N ASP A 20 -7.93 8.11 14.32
CA ASP A 20 -8.58 9.37 14.63
C ASP A 20 -10.09 9.16 14.71
N GLN A 21 -10.76 9.90 15.58
CA GLN A 21 -12.21 9.72 15.84
C GLN A 21 -13.08 10.04 14.62
N GLN A 22 -12.65 10.93 13.73
CA GLN A 22 -13.41 11.34 12.56
C GLN A 22 -12.90 10.68 11.28
N LEU A 23 -11.58 10.56 11.12
CA LEU A 23 -10.96 10.02 9.90
C LEU A 23 -10.84 8.50 9.93
N GLY A 24 -11.01 7.87 11.09
CA GLY A 24 -10.73 6.45 11.29
C GLY A 24 -9.22 6.16 11.23
N PHE A 25 -8.85 4.98 10.74
CA PHE A 25 -7.44 4.60 10.61
C PHE A 25 -6.75 5.33 9.46
N TYR A 26 -5.58 5.89 9.73
CA TYR A 26 -4.75 6.56 8.73
C TYR A 26 -3.26 6.25 8.93
N VAL A 27 -2.46 6.53 7.91
CA VAL A 27 -1.01 6.34 7.96
C VAL A 27 -0.33 7.68 8.21
N ASP A 28 0.29 7.82 9.38
CA ASP A 28 0.97 9.03 9.81
C ASP A 28 2.19 9.34 8.94
N GLY A 29 2.19 10.52 8.33
CA GLY A 29 3.23 11.00 7.41
C GLY A 29 3.16 10.42 6.00
N LEU A 30 2.05 9.76 5.62
CA LEU A 30 1.83 9.32 4.24
C LEU A 30 1.56 10.52 3.33
N LYS A 31 2.25 10.59 2.19
CA LYS A 31 2.11 11.68 1.23
C LYS A 31 0.85 11.53 0.37
N SER A 32 0.04 12.58 0.32
CA SER A 32 -1.01 12.76 -0.70
C SER A 32 -0.51 13.70 -1.81
N VAL A 33 -0.77 13.33 -3.07
CA VAL A 33 -0.35 14.13 -4.24
C VAL A 33 -1.60 14.55 -5.01
N PRO A 34 -1.88 15.86 -5.17
CA PRO A 34 -2.99 16.31 -5.99
C PRO A 34 -2.77 15.93 -7.45
N CYS A 35 -3.84 15.51 -8.11
CA CYS A 35 -3.84 15.13 -9.52
C CYS A 35 -5.01 15.81 -10.22
N GLU A 36 -4.78 16.30 -11.43
CA GLU A 36 -5.79 17.02 -12.22
C GLU A 36 -6.35 16.18 -13.38
N ASN A 37 -5.66 15.11 -13.75
CA ASN A 37 -6.04 14.26 -14.88
C ASN A 37 -5.50 12.84 -14.74
N TYR A 38 -6.00 11.97 -15.60
CA TYR A 38 -5.62 10.56 -15.66
C TYR A 38 -4.11 10.35 -15.88
N ALA A 39 -3.48 11.12 -16.77
CA ALA A 39 -2.06 10.97 -17.07
C ALA A 39 -1.16 11.24 -15.85
N GLN A 40 -1.55 12.15 -14.96
CA GLN A 40 -0.83 12.37 -13.70
C GLN A 40 -0.98 11.18 -12.74
N ILE A 41 -2.18 10.60 -12.65
CA ILE A 41 -2.43 9.40 -11.85
C ILE A 41 -1.58 8.24 -12.36
N GLU A 42 -1.59 7.98 -13.67
CA GLU A 42 -0.81 6.92 -14.31
C GLU A 42 0.69 7.06 -14.01
N ARG A 43 1.26 8.26 -14.16
CA ARG A 43 2.67 8.53 -13.83
C ARG A 43 3.02 8.23 -12.38
N LEU A 44 2.14 8.57 -11.43
CA LEU A 44 2.35 8.28 -10.01
C LEU A 44 2.26 6.77 -9.72
N MET A 45 1.34 6.05 -10.38
CA MET A 45 1.24 4.60 -10.29
C MET A 45 2.51 3.92 -10.82
N GLU A 46 3.02 4.36 -11.97
CA GLU A 46 4.28 3.88 -12.52
C GLU A 46 5.48 4.18 -11.61
N GLN A 47 5.55 5.39 -11.05
CA GLN A 47 6.58 5.75 -10.08
C GLN A 47 6.55 4.80 -8.89
N GLY A 48 5.37 4.58 -8.30
CA GLY A 48 5.21 3.68 -7.16
C GLY A 48 5.66 2.26 -7.48
N THR A 49 5.29 1.76 -8.66
CA THR A 49 5.71 0.45 -9.18
C THR A 49 7.23 0.37 -9.34
N LYS A 50 7.88 1.38 -9.92
CA LYS A 50 9.35 1.45 -10.05
C LYS A 50 10.05 1.45 -8.68
N VAL A 51 9.52 2.20 -7.70
CA VAL A 51 10.07 2.22 -6.34
C VAL A 51 9.92 0.86 -5.64
N ARG A 52 8.77 0.19 -5.82
CA ARG A 52 8.55 -1.18 -5.32
C ARG A 52 9.55 -2.17 -5.93
N THR A 53 9.78 -2.10 -7.24
CA THR A 53 10.72 -2.99 -7.93
C THR A 53 12.17 -2.72 -7.54
N THR A 54 12.62 -1.47 -7.49
CA THR A 54 14.01 -1.12 -7.11
C THR A 54 14.33 -1.41 -5.65
N ALA A 55 13.34 -1.39 -4.74
CA ALA A 55 13.53 -1.89 -3.38
C ALA A 55 13.85 -3.41 -3.32
N SER A 56 13.68 -4.12 -4.44
CA SER A 56 13.86 -5.58 -4.56
C SER A 56 15.24 -6.00 -5.11
N THR A 57 16.07 -5.08 -5.64
CA THR A 57 17.28 -5.43 -6.43
C THR A 57 18.53 -5.88 -5.66
N ASN A 58 18.37 -6.55 -4.52
CA ASN A 58 19.43 -7.35 -3.92
C ASN A 58 18.91 -8.80 -3.80
N MET A 59 18.98 -9.57 -4.89
CA MET A 59 18.73 -11.02 -4.92
C MET A 59 17.39 -11.50 -4.29
N ASN A 60 16.37 -10.63 -4.23
CA ASN A 60 15.13 -10.85 -3.48
C ASN A 60 13.91 -10.58 -4.36
N ALA A 61 13.08 -11.59 -4.60
CA ALA A 61 11.73 -11.39 -5.12
C ALA A 61 10.84 -10.75 -4.03
N SER A 62 11.07 -9.47 -3.70
CA SER A 62 10.31 -8.73 -2.69
C SER A 62 8.97 -8.22 -3.22
N SER A 63 8.81 -8.11 -4.55
CA SER A 63 7.53 -7.80 -5.18
C SER A 63 6.45 -8.86 -4.91
N SER A 64 6.82 -10.15 -4.88
CA SER A 64 5.88 -11.24 -4.53
C SER A 64 5.57 -11.32 -3.04
N ARG A 65 6.35 -10.63 -2.19
CA ARG A 65 6.26 -10.69 -0.72
C ARG A 65 5.85 -9.35 -0.09
N SER A 66 5.31 -8.43 -0.89
CA SER A 66 4.80 -7.14 -0.41
C SER A 66 3.43 -6.86 -1.00
N HIS A 67 2.53 -6.37 -0.14
CA HIS A 67 1.25 -5.80 -0.57
C HIS A 67 1.47 -4.36 -1.00
N MET A 68 0.78 -3.94 -2.06
CA MET A 68 0.73 -2.56 -2.50
C MET A 68 -0.71 -2.06 -2.44
N VAL A 69 -0.89 -0.88 -1.84
CA VAL A 69 -2.18 -0.20 -1.79
C VAL A 69 -2.01 1.17 -2.45
N ILE A 70 -2.82 1.45 -3.46
CA ILE A 70 -2.95 2.77 -4.07
C ILE A 70 -4.34 3.30 -3.71
N THR A 71 -4.38 4.45 -3.06
CA THR A 71 -5.64 5.12 -2.71
C THR A 71 -5.83 6.36 -3.57
N ILE A 72 -6.91 6.39 -4.34
CA ILE A 72 -7.36 7.56 -5.07
C ILE A 72 -8.49 8.21 -4.27
N GLN A 73 -8.22 9.39 -3.72
CA GLN A 73 -9.24 10.19 -3.05
C GLN A 73 -9.88 11.13 -4.07
N PHE A 74 -11.18 10.98 -4.27
CA PHE A 74 -11.95 11.76 -5.23
C PHE A 74 -12.95 12.65 -4.50
N LYS A 75 -12.88 13.96 -4.76
CA LYS A 75 -13.74 14.98 -4.16
C LYS A 75 -14.50 15.71 -5.25
N GLN A 76 -15.82 15.65 -5.21
CA GLN A 76 -16.72 16.37 -6.11
C GLN A 76 -17.44 17.46 -5.33
N VAL A 77 -17.41 18.69 -5.85
CA VAL A 77 -18.09 19.84 -5.25
C VAL A 77 -19.21 20.28 -6.19
N PHE A 78 -20.46 20.18 -5.72
CA PHE A 78 -21.68 20.60 -6.41
C PHE A 78 -22.13 21.94 -5.81
N LEU A 79 -21.75 23.04 -6.46
CA LEU A 79 -22.02 24.39 -5.97
C LEU A 79 -23.53 24.71 -5.96
N ASP A 80 -24.25 24.24 -6.97
CA ASP A 80 -25.70 24.38 -7.14
C ASP A 80 -26.50 23.75 -5.99
N ARG A 81 -25.98 22.67 -5.41
CA ARG A 81 -26.64 21.90 -4.34
C ARG A 81 -26.02 22.12 -2.97
N HIS A 82 -25.02 23.00 -2.85
CA HIS A 82 -24.18 23.14 -1.65
C HIS A 82 -23.70 21.79 -1.08
N LEU A 83 -23.37 20.85 -1.97
CA LEU A 83 -23.07 19.46 -1.62
C LEU A 83 -21.64 19.12 -2.01
N THR A 84 -20.91 18.47 -1.10
CA THR A 84 -19.62 17.85 -1.43
C THR A 84 -19.73 16.34 -1.27
N LYS A 85 -19.33 15.60 -2.30
CA LYS A 85 -19.16 14.14 -2.23
C LYS A 85 -17.68 13.80 -2.17
N GLN A 86 -17.34 12.86 -1.30
CA GLN A 86 -15.98 12.33 -1.18
C GLN A 86 -16.04 10.81 -1.29
N SER A 87 -15.11 10.23 -2.05
CA SER A 87 -14.92 8.79 -2.15
C SER A 87 -13.44 8.46 -2.10
N SER A 88 -13.13 7.28 -1.58
CA SER A 88 -11.79 6.70 -1.59
C SER A 88 -11.84 5.39 -2.35
N ILE A 89 -11.09 5.33 -3.45
CA ILE A 89 -10.95 4.12 -4.27
C ILE A 89 -9.62 3.50 -3.93
N ASN A 90 -9.63 2.27 -3.40
CA ASN A 90 -8.43 1.54 -3.06
C ASN A 90 -8.17 0.44 -4.09
N LEU A 91 -7.04 0.55 -4.78
CA LEU A 91 -6.51 -0.49 -5.66
C LEU A 91 -5.45 -1.26 -4.88
N VAL A 92 -5.74 -2.52 -4.60
CA VAL A 92 -4.90 -3.36 -3.74
C VAL A 92 -4.30 -4.50 -4.57
N ASP A 93 -2.98 -4.52 -4.66
CA ASP A 93 -2.22 -5.65 -5.18
C ASP A 93 -1.64 -6.44 -4.00
N LEU A 94 -2.18 -7.64 -3.81
CA LEU A 94 -1.80 -8.51 -2.69
C LEU A 94 -0.58 -9.36 -3.07
N ALA A 95 0.30 -9.55 -2.09
CA ALA A 95 1.40 -10.49 -2.18
C ALA A 95 0.90 -11.92 -2.44
N GLY A 96 1.81 -12.77 -2.92
CA GLY A 96 1.56 -14.18 -3.15
C GLY A 96 1.06 -14.89 -1.88
N SER A 97 0.11 -15.81 -2.07
CA SER A 97 -0.51 -16.60 -0.99
C SER A 97 0.12 -17.98 -0.81
N GLU A 98 1.22 -18.25 -1.51
CA GLU A 98 1.86 -19.55 -1.50
C GLU A 98 2.38 -19.95 -0.10
N ARG A 99 2.19 -21.23 0.22
CA ARG A 99 2.58 -21.76 1.53
C ARG A 99 4.10 -21.91 1.61
N GLN A 100 4.67 -21.38 2.68
CA GLN A 100 6.12 -21.37 2.95
C GLN A 100 6.81 -22.76 2.83
N LYS A 101 6.09 -23.87 3.08
CA LYS A 101 6.63 -25.24 2.97
C LYS A 101 7.15 -25.60 1.57
N SER A 102 6.66 -24.96 0.51
CA SER A 102 7.14 -25.21 -0.87
C SER A 102 8.36 -24.36 -1.25
N SER A 103 8.79 -23.42 -0.41
CA SER A 103 9.77 -22.39 -0.78
C SER A 103 11.22 -22.67 -0.37
N GLY A 104 11.48 -23.70 0.44
CA GLY A 104 12.83 -24.05 0.92
C GLY A 104 13.60 -22.92 1.63
N SER A 105 12.88 -21.90 2.13
CA SER A 105 13.50 -20.67 2.66
C SER A 105 13.93 -20.83 4.11
N GLU A 106 15.17 -20.47 4.45
CA GLU A 106 15.69 -20.48 5.82
C GLU A 106 15.89 -19.06 6.39
N GLY A 107 15.95 -18.96 7.73
CA GLY A 107 16.30 -17.71 8.43
C GLY A 107 15.33 -16.55 8.22
N ASP A 108 15.84 -15.37 7.88
CA ASP A 108 15.04 -14.14 7.75
C ASP A 108 14.00 -14.21 6.62
N ARG A 109 14.25 -15.01 5.58
CA ARG A 109 13.28 -15.24 4.48
C ARG A 109 12.03 -15.97 4.97
N LEU A 110 12.19 -16.91 5.90
CA LEU A 110 11.09 -17.63 6.52
C LEU A 110 10.26 -16.71 7.44
N ARG A 111 10.93 -15.79 8.16
CA ARG A 111 10.24 -14.79 8.99
C ARG A 111 9.44 -13.80 8.14
N GLU A 112 10.00 -13.35 7.01
CA GLU A 112 9.31 -12.44 6.08
C GLU A 112 8.07 -13.10 5.47
N GLY A 113 8.21 -14.29 4.89
CA GLY A 113 7.08 -14.97 4.27
C GLY A 113 6.00 -15.38 5.27
N SER A 114 6.38 -15.69 6.52
CA SER A 114 5.41 -15.90 7.60
C SER A 114 4.58 -14.64 7.89
N ARG A 115 5.19 -13.44 7.87
CA ARG A 115 4.47 -12.17 8.07
C ARG A 115 3.51 -11.85 6.92
N VAL A 116 3.91 -12.14 5.68
CA VAL A 116 3.05 -11.98 4.50
C VAL A 116 1.82 -12.88 4.62
N ASN A 117 2.01 -14.16 4.91
CA ASN A 117 0.90 -15.10 5.07
C ASN A 117 -0.01 -14.79 6.25
N LEU A 118 0.55 -14.25 7.35
CA LEU A 118 -0.24 -13.75 8.47
C LEU A 118 -1.16 -12.60 8.05
N SER A 119 -0.66 -11.63 7.29
CA SER A 119 -1.48 -10.50 6.82
C SER A 119 -2.62 -10.94 5.89
N LEU A 120 -2.38 -11.93 5.01
CA LEU A 120 -3.42 -12.50 4.14
C LEU A 120 -4.46 -13.31 4.93
N THR A 121 -4.02 -14.03 5.96
CA THR A 121 -4.93 -14.77 6.86
C THR A 121 -5.83 -13.81 7.63
N ASN A 122 -5.27 -12.73 8.17
CA ASN A 122 -6.04 -11.70 8.86
C ASN A 122 -7.05 -11.02 7.93
N LEU A 123 -6.65 -10.71 6.69
CA LEU A 123 -7.57 -10.19 5.68
C LEU A 123 -8.73 -11.16 5.44
N GLY A 124 -8.44 -12.46 5.28
CA GLY A 124 -9.46 -13.50 5.11
C GLY A 124 -10.39 -13.63 6.31
N ASN A 125 -9.92 -13.38 7.54
CA ASN A 125 -10.76 -13.40 8.73
C ASN A 125 -11.68 -12.17 8.84
N VAL A 126 -11.26 -11.00 8.33
CA VAL A 126 -12.05 -9.76 8.40
C VAL A 126 -13.11 -9.71 7.29
N ILE A 127 -12.85 -10.31 6.13
CA ILE A 127 -13.78 -10.30 4.98
C ILE A 127 -14.87 -11.38 5.11
N ARG A 128 -14.64 -12.41 5.93
CA ARG A 128 -15.60 -13.50 6.16
C ARG A 128 -16.87 -13.06 6.87
#